data_AF-A0A6V8K4I4-F1
#
_entry.id   AF-A0A6V8K4I4-F1
#
_cell.length_a   1.000
_cell.length_b   1.000
_cell.length_c   1.000
_cell.angle_alpha   90.00
_cell.angle_beta   90.00
_cell.angle_gamma   90.00
#
_symmetry.space_group_name_H-M   'P 1'
#
loop_
_entity.id
_entity.type
_entity.pdbx_description
1 polymer ?
#
loop_
_entity_poly.entity_id
_entity_poly.type
_entity_poly.pdbx_seq_one_letter_code
_entity_poly.pdbx_strand_id
1 'polypeptide(L)'
;MAVLGGGLAGMATAMRLQAAGRSTVVFEAHGHAGGCAGYYRRRGFSFDVGATTLVDFEPGGVGAELLDATGMAAVPGEALPGYRVWLPDRAVTLHRDPAAWRAERLRVLGDSDRHLRFWALLDGLAATFWRASRAGVRLPVRTPADAWHDLRAVGLRGLPAARHLNATMGGALRRYGLRGDVPLVALLSVLVEDTVHSSIDRAPLINAALGITIRGPG
;
A
#
# COMPACT_ATOMS: atom_id res chain seq x y z
N MET A 1 14.40 17.03 22.47
CA MET A 1 13.34 17.21 21.45
C MET A 1 12.04 16.66 21.98
N ALA A 2 10.93 17.36 21.76
CA ALA A 2 9.62 16.94 22.21
C ALA A 2 8.81 16.44 21.01
N VAL A 3 8.23 15.26 21.13
CA VAL A 3 7.27 14.70 20.16
C VAL A 3 5.90 14.68 20.82
N LEU A 4 4.90 15.26 20.17
CA LEU A 4 3.52 15.27 20.65
C LEU A 4 2.75 14.16 19.93
N GLY A 5 2.23 13.20 20.70
CA GLY A 5 1.55 12.00 20.22
C GLY A 5 2.46 10.77 20.21
N GLY A 6 2.02 9.71 20.88
CA GLY A 6 2.62 8.37 20.94
C GLY A 6 2.01 7.39 19.94
N GLY A 7 1.46 7.88 18.82
CA GLY A 7 1.08 7.03 17.68
C GLY A 7 2.29 6.54 16.87
N LEU A 8 2.07 5.66 15.89
CA LEU A 8 3.12 5.09 15.03
C LEU A 8 4.10 6.14 14.46
N ALA A 9 3.59 7.24 13.91
CA ALA A 9 4.43 8.30 13.35
C ALA A 9 5.27 9.04 14.42
N GLY A 10 4.69 9.30 15.59
CA GLY A 10 5.38 9.94 16.71
C GLY A 10 6.47 9.03 17.29
N MET A 11 6.16 7.75 17.49
CA MET A 11 7.11 6.75 17.96
C MET A 11 8.24 6.53 16.95
N ALA A 12 7.94 6.39 15.65
CA ALA A 12 8.95 6.28 14.60
C ALA A 12 9.86 7.53 14.56
N THR A 13 9.27 8.72 14.71
CA THR A 13 10.04 9.98 14.81
C THR A 13 10.97 9.94 16.01
N ALA A 14 10.44 9.62 17.20
CA ALA A 14 11.23 9.58 18.43
C ALA A 14 12.36 8.54 18.38
N MET A 15 12.12 7.37 17.77
CA MET A 15 13.14 6.34 17.54
C MET A 15 14.27 6.87 16.65
N ARG A 16 13.95 7.51 15.52
CA ARG A 16 14.97 8.08 14.62
C ARG A 16 15.76 9.22 15.26
N LEU A 17 15.10 10.06 16.07
CA LEU A 17 15.78 11.12 16.81
C LEU A 17 16.77 10.55 17.85
N GLN A 18 16.36 9.52 18.58
CA GLN A 18 17.24 8.85 19.54
C GLN A 18 18.40 8.12 18.86
N ALA A 19 18.15 7.42 17.75
CA ALA A 19 19.20 6.79 16.93
C ALA A 19 20.22 7.82 16.42
N ALA A 20 19.80 9.07 16.17
CA ALA A 20 20.66 10.19 15.82
C ALA A 20 21.34 10.89 17.03
N GLY A 21 21.32 10.27 18.22
CA GLY A 21 21.96 10.79 19.44
C GLY A 21 21.23 11.97 20.09
N ARG A 22 19.94 12.18 19.77
CA ARG A 22 19.17 13.31 20.31
C ARG A 22 18.30 12.85 21.48
N SER A 23 18.48 13.53 22.62
CA SER A 23 17.56 13.37 23.76
C SER A 23 16.14 13.72 23.32
N THR A 24 15.21 12.78 23.55
CA THR A 24 13.84 12.85 23.04
C THR A 24 12.84 12.48 24.13
N VAL A 25 11.73 13.23 24.20
CA VAL A 25 10.59 12.96 25.08
C VAL A 25 9.33 12.89 24.23
N VAL A 26 8.46 11.92 24.52
CA VAL A 26 7.15 11.76 23.85
C VAL A 26 6.05 12.11 24.85
N PHE A 27 5.15 13.01 24.46
CA PHE A 27 3.96 13.36 25.22
C PHE A 27 2.75 12.70 24.56
N GLU A 28 2.12 11.75 25.24
CA GLU A 28 0.88 11.11 24.80
C GLU A 28 -0.26 11.57 25.71
N ALA A 29 -1.40 11.90 25.11
CA ALA A 29 -2.58 12.36 25.84
C ALA A 29 -3.36 11.20 26.47
N HIS A 30 -3.27 10.00 25.89
CA HIS A 30 -3.91 8.79 26.39
C HIS A 30 -3.04 8.05 27.42
N GLY A 31 -3.64 7.10 28.13
CA GLY A 31 -2.91 6.27 29.11
C GLY A 31 -1.89 5.30 28.49
N HIS A 32 -1.93 5.10 27.16
CA HIS A 32 -1.08 4.16 26.44
C HIS A 32 -0.68 4.72 25.07
N ALA A 33 0.50 4.36 24.59
CA ALA A 33 0.95 4.63 23.22
C ALA A 33 0.19 3.75 22.21
N GLY A 34 0.15 4.19 20.94
CA GLY A 34 -0.48 3.47 19.83
C GLY A 34 -1.28 4.39 18.91
N GLY A 35 -1.84 5.49 19.44
CA GLY A 35 -2.69 6.39 18.66
C GLY A 35 -3.88 5.64 18.05
N CYS A 36 -4.05 5.70 16.73
CA CYS A 36 -5.07 4.93 16.02
C CYS A 36 -4.79 3.42 15.92
N ALA A 37 -3.58 2.97 16.28
CA ALA A 37 -3.18 1.56 16.38
C ALA A 37 -3.02 1.15 17.86
N GLY A 38 -4.02 1.49 18.67
CA GLY A 38 -4.02 1.25 20.11
C GLY A 38 -4.55 -0.13 20.50
N TYR A 39 -4.74 -0.35 21.79
CA TYR A 39 -5.41 -1.54 22.33
C TYR A 39 -6.14 -1.18 23.62
N TYR A 40 -7.09 -2.03 24.02
CA TYR A 40 -7.70 -1.97 25.34
C TYR A 40 -7.78 -3.36 25.96
N ARG A 41 -7.83 -3.42 27.30
CA ARG A 41 -7.96 -4.68 28.04
C ARG A 41 -9.33 -4.82 28.66
N ARG A 42 -9.94 -5.99 28.52
CA ARG A 42 -11.25 -6.30 29.14
C ARG A 42 -11.31 -7.78 29.51
N ARG A 43 -11.67 -8.06 30.78
CA ARG A 43 -11.85 -9.43 31.31
C ARG A 43 -10.64 -10.36 31.08
N GLY A 44 -9.42 -9.84 31.25
CA GLY A 44 -8.19 -10.62 31.07
C GLY A 44 -7.69 -10.74 29.62
N PHE A 45 -8.42 -10.20 28.65
CA PHE A 45 -8.02 -10.18 27.24
C PHE A 45 -7.52 -8.80 26.83
N SER A 46 -6.60 -8.77 25.85
CA SER A 46 -6.20 -7.56 25.13
C SER A 46 -6.87 -7.56 23.77
N PHE A 47 -7.41 -6.41 23.37
CA PHE A 47 -8.07 -6.19 22.09
C PHE A 47 -7.38 -5.05 21.38
N ASP A 48 -6.60 -5.39 20.34
CA ASP A 48 -5.97 -4.41 19.49
C ASP A 48 -7.02 -3.76 18.57
N VAL A 49 -6.89 -2.45 18.35
CA VAL A 49 -7.85 -1.66 17.59
C VAL A 49 -7.14 -0.82 16.52
N GLY A 50 -7.80 -0.66 15.38
CA GLY A 50 -7.29 0.06 14.23
C GLY A 50 -6.31 -0.76 13.41
N ALA A 51 -5.08 -0.27 13.21
CA ALA A 51 -4.10 -0.94 12.36
C ALA A 51 -3.49 -2.16 13.07
N THR A 52 -4.14 -3.31 12.95
CA THR A 52 -3.74 -4.57 13.60
C THR A 52 -2.85 -5.46 12.74
N THR A 53 -2.59 -5.06 11.48
CA THR A 53 -1.71 -5.81 10.56
C THR A 53 -0.52 -4.96 10.20
N LEU A 54 0.67 -5.54 10.40
CA LEU A 54 1.92 -4.93 9.98
C LEU A 54 2.12 -5.18 8.48
N VAL A 55 2.38 -4.11 7.74
CA VAL A 55 2.69 -4.17 6.30
C VAL A 55 4.11 -3.64 6.12
N ASP A 56 4.86 -4.28 5.23
CA ASP A 56 6.19 -3.80 4.80
C ASP A 56 7.30 -3.87 5.87
N PHE A 57 7.19 -4.80 6.83
CA PHE A 57 8.21 -5.09 7.85
C PHE A 57 9.17 -6.22 7.44
N GLU A 58 9.07 -6.70 6.20
CA GLU A 58 9.99 -7.68 5.62
C GLU A 58 11.18 -6.99 4.95
N PRO A 59 12.30 -7.70 4.69
CA PRO A 59 13.49 -7.10 4.10
C PRO A 59 13.17 -6.33 2.80
N GLY A 60 13.57 -5.06 2.74
CA GLY A 60 13.31 -4.17 1.60
C GLY A 60 12.03 -3.35 1.70
N GLY A 61 11.23 -3.55 2.76
CA GLY A 61 10.08 -2.72 3.09
C GLY A 61 10.40 -1.54 4.02
N VAL A 62 9.56 -0.51 4.00
CA VAL A 62 9.70 0.73 4.78
C VAL A 62 9.73 0.46 6.29
N GLY A 63 8.97 -0.52 6.76
CA GLY A 63 8.98 -0.94 8.15
C GLY A 63 10.31 -1.56 8.55
N ALA A 64 10.88 -2.43 7.71
CA ALA A 64 12.21 -3.01 7.94
C ALA A 64 13.30 -1.95 7.91
N GLU A 65 13.25 -1.01 6.96
CA GLU A 65 14.19 0.12 6.89
C GLU A 65 14.17 0.97 8.16
N LEU A 66 12.99 1.19 8.76
CA LEU A 66 12.88 1.89 10.05
C LEU A 66 13.58 1.12 11.18
N LEU A 67 13.35 -0.20 11.26
CA LEU A 67 13.98 -1.03 12.30
C LEU A 67 15.51 -1.03 12.14
N ASP A 68 16.00 -1.25 10.92
CA ASP A 68 17.43 -1.24 10.61
C ASP A 68 18.07 0.11 10.94
N ALA A 69 17.46 1.21 10.50
CA ALA A 69 17.97 2.56 10.73
C ALA A 69 17.97 2.98 12.20
N THR A 70 17.21 2.28 13.06
CA THR A 70 17.12 2.57 14.49
C THR A 70 17.80 1.52 15.35
N GLY A 71 18.40 0.48 14.74
CA GLY A 71 19.05 -0.63 15.44
C GLY A 71 18.05 -1.50 16.22
N MET A 72 16.78 -1.48 15.86
CA MET A 72 15.76 -2.33 16.49
C MET A 72 15.77 -3.72 15.87
N ALA A 73 15.53 -4.73 16.72
CA ALA A 73 15.35 -6.09 16.26
C ALA A 73 14.08 -6.22 15.41
N ALA A 74 14.08 -7.20 14.50
CA ALA A 74 12.89 -7.60 13.76
C ALA A 74 11.75 -7.95 14.73
N VAL A 75 10.54 -7.52 14.37
CA VAL A 75 9.34 -7.81 15.15
C VAL A 75 8.92 -9.26 14.87
N PRO A 76 8.81 -10.14 15.89
CA PRO A 76 8.29 -11.47 15.70
C PRO A 76 6.85 -11.41 15.16
N GLY A 77 6.56 -12.16 14.11
CA GLY A 77 5.24 -12.15 13.49
C GLY A 77 5.04 -13.36 12.57
N GLU A 78 3.79 -13.59 12.22
CA GLU A 78 3.39 -14.59 11.25
C GLU A 78 2.99 -13.93 9.93
N ALA A 79 3.44 -14.52 8.84
CA ALA A 79 2.98 -14.18 7.51
C ALA A 79 1.51 -14.57 7.32
N LEU A 80 0.62 -13.57 7.27
CA LEU A 80 -0.79 -13.84 6.95
C LEU A 80 -0.91 -14.36 5.50
N PRO A 81 -1.74 -15.39 5.24
CA PRO A 81 -1.87 -16.01 3.91
C PRO A 81 -2.53 -15.09 2.86
N GLY A 82 -3.20 -14.04 3.32
CA GLY A 82 -3.93 -13.10 2.49
C GLY A 82 -5.23 -12.65 3.14
N TYR A 83 -6.05 -11.94 2.38
CA TYR A 83 -7.38 -11.49 2.79
C TYR A 83 -8.45 -12.21 1.99
N ARG A 84 -9.64 -12.39 2.56
CA ARG A 84 -10.81 -12.88 1.82
C ARG A 84 -11.86 -11.80 1.70
N VAL A 85 -12.17 -11.42 0.47
CA VAL A 85 -13.24 -10.45 0.16
C VAL A 85 -14.50 -11.23 -0.18
N TRP A 86 -15.58 -10.93 0.54
CA TRP A 86 -16.89 -11.51 0.29
C TRP A 86 -17.70 -10.55 -0.58
N LEU A 87 -17.99 -10.98 -1.80
CA LEU A 87 -18.92 -10.32 -2.72
C LEU A 87 -20.30 -11.00 -2.60
N PRO A 88 -21.38 -10.38 -3.11
CA PRO A 88 -22.73 -10.92 -2.95
C PRO A 88 -22.91 -12.37 -3.44
N ASP A 89 -22.17 -12.78 -4.47
CA ASP A 89 -22.33 -14.09 -5.13
C ASP A 89 -21.07 -14.99 -5.06
N ARG A 90 -19.93 -14.46 -4.58
CA ARG A 90 -18.65 -15.17 -4.55
C ARG A 90 -17.69 -14.62 -3.51
N ALA A 91 -16.65 -15.39 -3.19
CA ALA A 91 -15.53 -14.90 -2.41
C ALA A 91 -14.27 -14.85 -3.28
N VAL A 92 -13.43 -13.83 -3.05
CA VAL A 92 -12.13 -13.66 -3.69
C VAL A 92 -11.04 -13.74 -2.63
N THR A 93 -10.05 -14.60 -2.82
CA THR A 93 -8.89 -14.65 -1.92
C THR A 93 -7.76 -13.78 -2.46
N LEU A 94 -7.47 -12.67 -1.79
CA LEU A 94 -6.31 -11.82 -2.05
C LEU A 94 -5.08 -12.51 -1.47
N HIS A 95 -4.57 -13.50 -2.21
CA HIS A 95 -3.38 -14.25 -1.82
C HIS A 95 -2.18 -13.33 -1.71
N ARG A 96 -1.37 -13.56 -0.67
CA ARG A 96 -0.05 -12.95 -0.55
C ARG A 96 0.88 -13.40 -1.68
N ASP A 97 0.82 -14.67 -2.07
CA ASP A 97 1.61 -15.21 -3.18
C ASP A 97 1.14 -14.65 -4.54
N PRO A 98 2.03 -14.02 -5.35
CA PRO A 98 1.64 -13.43 -6.63
C PRO A 98 1.13 -14.42 -7.66
N ALA A 99 1.62 -15.66 -7.68
CA ALA A 99 1.17 -16.66 -8.63
C ALA A 99 -0.24 -17.12 -8.30
N ALA A 100 -0.50 -17.41 -7.02
CA ALA A 100 -1.83 -17.72 -6.50
C ALA A 100 -2.80 -16.55 -6.70
N TRP A 101 -2.38 -15.31 -6.47
CA TRP A 101 -3.21 -14.13 -6.72
C TRP A 101 -3.58 -13.99 -8.20
N ARG A 102 -2.61 -14.17 -9.11
CA ARG A 102 -2.87 -14.15 -10.56
C ARG A 102 -3.83 -15.26 -10.98
N ALA A 103 -3.70 -16.47 -10.44
CA ALA A 103 -4.62 -17.56 -10.72
C ALA A 103 -6.03 -17.28 -10.19
N GLU A 104 -6.15 -16.82 -8.94
CA GLU A 104 -7.42 -16.52 -8.30
C GLU A 104 -8.20 -15.43 -9.03
N ARG A 105 -7.56 -14.29 -9.36
CA ARG A 105 -8.25 -13.18 -10.01
C ARG A 105 -8.80 -13.56 -11.39
N LEU A 106 -8.11 -14.42 -12.13
CA LEU A 106 -8.60 -14.92 -13.43
C LEU A 106 -9.75 -15.90 -13.25
N ARG A 107 -9.61 -16.83 -12.28
CA ARG A 107 -10.62 -17.83 -11.95
C ARG A 107 -11.94 -17.19 -11.47
N VAL A 108 -11.86 -16.15 -10.63
CA VAL A 108 -13.03 -15.60 -9.92
C VAL A 108 -13.59 -14.34 -10.58
N LEU A 109 -12.76 -13.52 -11.24
CA LEU A 109 -13.18 -12.25 -11.82
C LEU A 109 -13.22 -12.28 -13.35
N GLY A 110 -12.68 -13.32 -13.97
CA GLY A 110 -12.72 -13.53 -15.42
C GLY A 110 -11.36 -13.41 -16.10
N ASP A 111 -11.26 -14.10 -17.23
CA ASP A 111 -10.01 -14.37 -17.95
C ASP A 111 -10.08 -14.00 -19.45
N SER A 112 -11.18 -13.39 -19.91
CA SER A 112 -11.29 -12.88 -21.29
C SER A 112 -10.12 -11.94 -21.65
N ASP A 113 -9.81 -11.78 -22.93
CA ASP A 113 -8.76 -10.88 -23.41
C ASP A 113 -8.78 -9.46 -22.81
N ARG A 114 -9.97 -8.88 -22.59
CA ARG A 114 -10.12 -7.57 -21.96
C ARG A 114 -9.64 -7.56 -20.50
N HIS A 115 -9.94 -8.62 -19.75
CA HIS A 115 -9.47 -8.83 -18.38
C HIS A 115 -7.96 -8.97 -18.34
N LEU A 116 -7.39 -9.84 -19.19
CA LEU A 116 -5.95 -10.05 -19.27
C LEU A 116 -5.19 -8.76 -19.56
N ARG A 117 -5.64 -7.98 -20.55
CA ARG A 117 -4.99 -6.71 -20.89
C ARG A 117 -5.16 -5.64 -19.81
N PHE A 118 -6.29 -5.61 -19.10
CA PHE A 118 -6.51 -4.69 -17.99
C PHE A 118 -5.59 -5.02 -16.80
N TRP A 119 -5.51 -6.30 -16.42
CA TRP A 119 -4.60 -6.74 -15.37
C TRP A 119 -3.14 -6.53 -15.73
N ALA A 120 -2.75 -6.77 -16.98
CA ALA A 120 -1.39 -6.48 -17.45
C ALA A 120 -1.04 -4.98 -17.34
N LEU A 121 -2.01 -4.08 -17.59
CA LEU A 121 -1.84 -2.65 -17.37
C LEU A 121 -1.58 -2.35 -15.89
N LEU A 122 -2.41 -2.87 -14.99
CA LEU A 122 -2.28 -2.64 -13.55
C LEU A 122 -0.95 -3.17 -13.01
N ASP A 123 -0.58 -4.41 -13.36
CA ASP A 123 0.67 -5.02 -12.94
C ASP A 123 1.88 -4.23 -13.48
N GLY A 124 1.82 -3.78 -14.74
CA GLY A 124 2.88 -2.98 -15.36
C GLY A 124 3.05 -1.60 -14.71
N LEU A 125 1.94 -0.94 -14.34
CA LEU A 125 1.97 0.30 -13.59
C LEU A 125 2.56 0.07 -12.20
N ALA A 126 2.04 -0.90 -11.44
CA ALA A 126 2.53 -1.22 -10.11
C ALA A 126 4.04 -1.53 -10.11
N ALA A 127 4.49 -2.43 -11.00
CA ALA A 127 5.91 -2.79 -11.10
C ALA A 127 6.80 -1.59 -11.45
N THR A 128 6.32 -0.67 -12.27
CA THR A 128 7.08 0.53 -12.64
C THR A 128 7.21 1.48 -11.45
N PHE A 129 6.11 1.78 -10.77
CA PHE A 129 6.10 2.75 -9.68
C PHE A 129 6.69 2.19 -8.38
N TRP A 130 6.55 0.90 -8.08
CA TRP A 130 7.25 0.28 -6.94
C TRP A 130 8.77 0.33 -7.10
N ARG A 131 9.28 0.04 -8.30
CA ARG A 131 10.71 0.21 -8.59
C ARG A 131 11.17 1.66 -8.42
N ALA A 132 10.37 2.60 -8.92
CA ALA A 132 10.68 4.02 -8.81
C ALA A 132 10.67 4.50 -7.35
N SER A 133 9.69 4.05 -6.56
CA SER A 133 9.59 4.33 -5.12
C SER A 133 10.82 3.82 -4.37
N ARG A 134 11.24 2.57 -4.61
CA ARG A 134 12.46 1.99 -4.01
C ARG A 134 13.75 2.67 -4.48
N ALA A 135 13.74 3.30 -5.66
CA ALA A 135 14.86 4.11 -6.15
C ALA A 135 14.88 5.54 -5.56
N GLY A 136 13.99 5.84 -4.61
CA GLY A 136 13.98 7.12 -3.89
C GLY A 136 13.45 8.28 -4.72
N VAL A 137 12.41 8.03 -5.53
CA VAL A 137 11.66 9.10 -6.21
C VAL A 137 11.16 10.14 -5.20
N ARG A 138 11.22 11.43 -5.59
CA ARG A 138 10.95 12.57 -4.71
C ARG A 138 9.64 13.25 -5.09
N LEU A 139 8.55 12.84 -4.43
CA LEU A 139 7.24 13.46 -4.63
C LEU A 139 6.85 14.36 -3.45
N PRO A 140 6.24 15.54 -3.71
CA PRO A 140 6.01 16.13 -5.04
C PRO A 140 7.32 16.65 -5.66
N VAL A 141 7.44 16.57 -6.98
CA VAL A 141 8.56 17.16 -7.74
C VAL A 141 8.51 18.68 -7.54
N ARG A 142 9.48 19.23 -6.80
CA ARG A 142 9.54 20.67 -6.51
C ARG A 142 10.56 21.39 -7.37
N THR A 143 11.55 20.68 -7.88
CA THR A 143 12.65 21.27 -8.66
C THR A 143 12.92 20.51 -9.96
N PRO A 144 13.52 21.16 -10.98
CA PRO A 144 13.98 20.47 -12.18
C PRO A 144 15.01 19.35 -11.89
N ALA A 145 15.78 19.47 -10.81
CA ALA A 145 16.70 18.43 -10.36
C ALA A 145 15.95 17.19 -9.84
N ASP A 146 14.85 17.38 -9.11
CA ASP A 146 13.97 16.28 -8.69
C ASP A 146 13.32 15.63 -9.93
N ALA A 147 12.89 16.43 -10.91
CA ALA A 147 12.33 15.89 -12.15
C ALA A 147 13.33 15.03 -12.92
N TRP A 148 14.59 15.46 -12.99
CA TRP A 148 15.67 14.69 -13.64
C TRP A 148 16.05 13.43 -12.86
N HIS A 149 16.12 13.52 -11.53
CA HIS A 149 16.32 12.37 -10.65
C HIS A 149 15.21 11.33 -10.80
N ASP A 150 13.95 11.78 -10.73
CA ASP A 150 12.78 10.93 -10.86
C ASP A 150 12.66 10.32 -12.26
N LEU A 151 13.01 11.07 -13.31
CA LEU A 151 13.07 10.56 -14.68
C LEU A 151 14.09 9.42 -14.82
N ARG A 152 15.25 9.54 -14.17
CA ARG A 152 16.26 8.49 -14.13
C ARG A 152 15.79 7.28 -13.32
N ALA A 153 15.10 7.51 -12.20
CA ALA A 153 14.56 6.45 -11.34
C ALA A 153 13.42 5.67 -12.01
N VAL A 154 12.53 6.34 -12.75
CA VAL A 154 11.46 5.72 -13.55
C VAL A 154 12.03 5.04 -14.81
N GLY A 155 13.07 5.61 -15.39
CA GLY A 155 13.77 5.12 -16.57
C GLY A 155 12.95 5.25 -17.87
N LEU A 156 13.62 5.13 -19.02
CA LEU A 156 12.99 5.24 -20.34
C LEU A 156 11.86 4.22 -20.56
N ARG A 157 11.93 3.07 -19.89
CA ARG A 157 10.89 2.03 -19.93
C ARG A 157 9.62 2.41 -19.16
N GLY A 158 9.71 3.34 -18.22
CA GLY A 158 8.57 3.85 -17.45
C GLY A 158 7.88 5.08 -18.07
N LEU A 159 8.49 5.72 -19.08
CA LEU A 159 7.90 6.87 -19.79
C LEU A 159 6.47 6.64 -20.30
N PRO A 160 6.10 5.46 -20.86
CA PRO A 160 4.72 5.21 -21.27
C PRO A 160 3.73 5.28 -20.11
N ALA A 161 4.16 5.11 -18.85
CA ALA A 161 3.28 5.24 -17.69
C ALA A 161 2.84 6.70 -17.45
N ALA A 162 3.61 7.69 -17.92
CA ALA A 162 3.26 9.11 -17.79
C ALA A 162 1.92 9.46 -18.47
N ARG A 163 1.54 8.74 -19.53
CA ARG A 163 0.23 8.92 -20.19
C ARG A 163 -0.97 8.62 -19.29
N HIS A 164 -0.73 7.97 -18.15
CA HIS A 164 -1.74 7.58 -17.17
C HIS A 164 -1.81 8.51 -15.96
N LEU A 165 -1.00 9.58 -15.89
CA LEU A 165 -0.96 10.50 -14.75
C LEU A 165 -2.31 11.15 -14.45
N ASN A 166 -3.08 11.50 -15.50
CA ASN A 166 -4.39 12.11 -15.37
C ASN A 166 -5.54 11.09 -15.57
N ALA A 167 -5.24 9.79 -15.63
CA ALA A 167 -6.26 8.76 -15.79
C ALA A 167 -6.81 8.32 -14.43
N THR A 168 -8.07 7.89 -14.41
CA THR A 168 -8.70 7.29 -13.22
C THR A 168 -8.92 5.79 -13.40
N MET A 169 -9.06 5.06 -12.29
CA MET A 169 -9.38 3.62 -12.31
C MET A 169 -10.68 3.35 -13.09
N GLY A 170 -11.74 4.13 -12.83
CA GLY A 170 -13.00 4.03 -13.58
C GLY A 170 -12.85 4.35 -15.07
N GLY A 171 -11.99 5.31 -15.43
CA GLY A 171 -11.65 5.60 -16.82
C GLY A 171 -10.96 4.41 -17.53
N ALA A 172 -10.02 3.75 -16.84
CA ALA A 172 -9.38 2.55 -17.35
C ALA A 172 -10.41 1.40 -17.53
N LEU A 173 -11.26 1.15 -16.54
CA LEU A 173 -12.31 0.12 -16.64
C LEU A 173 -13.25 0.36 -17.83
N ARG A 174 -13.64 1.61 -18.11
CA ARG A 174 -14.43 1.95 -19.30
C ARG A 174 -13.68 1.66 -20.60
N ARG A 175 -12.40 2.04 -20.68
CA ARG A 175 -11.54 1.80 -21.84
C ARG A 175 -11.43 0.32 -22.21
N TYR A 176 -11.41 -0.56 -21.22
CA TYR A 176 -11.36 -2.02 -21.43
C TYR A 176 -12.75 -2.67 -21.50
N GLY A 177 -13.84 -1.89 -21.41
CA GLY A 177 -15.21 -2.43 -21.43
C GLY A 177 -15.53 -3.31 -20.23
N LEU A 178 -14.93 -3.02 -19.07
CA LEU A 178 -15.04 -3.76 -17.81
C LEU A 178 -15.81 -3.01 -16.72
N ARG A 179 -16.24 -1.76 -16.97
CA ARG A 179 -16.97 -0.96 -15.98
C ARG A 179 -18.32 -1.55 -15.55
N GLY A 180 -18.90 -2.43 -16.38
CA GLY A 180 -20.13 -3.18 -16.08
C GLY A 180 -19.88 -4.55 -15.42
N ASP A 181 -18.62 -4.94 -15.23
CA ASP A 181 -18.28 -6.19 -14.54
C ASP A 181 -18.44 -5.98 -13.02
N VAL A 182 -19.60 -6.34 -12.49
CA VAL A 182 -19.98 -6.03 -11.10
C VAL A 182 -19.01 -6.65 -10.08
N PRO A 183 -18.62 -7.94 -10.15
CA PRO A 183 -17.66 -8.50 -9.21
C PRO A 183 -16.29 -7.82 -9.25
N LEU A 184 -15.74 -7.56 -10.44
CA LEU A 184 -14.45 -6.88 -10.58
C LEU A 184 -14.51 -5.45 -10.03
N VAL A 185 -15.54 -4.69 -10.39
CA VAL A 185 -15.71 -3.30 -9.94
C VAL A 185 -15.89 -3.25 -8.43
N ALA A 186 -16.70 -4.14 -7.85
CA ALA A 186 -16.92 -4.18 -6.41
C ALA A 186 -15.63 -4.48 -5.64
N LEU A 187 -14.85 -5.47 -6.08
CA LEU A 187 -13.55 -5.78 -5.48
C LEU A 187 -12.61 -4.57 -5.56
N LEU A 188 -12.46 -3.97 -6.74
CA LEU A 188 -11.59 -2.81 -6.92
C LEU A 188 -12.07 -1.61 -6.13
N SER A 189 -13.39 -1.39 -5.98
CA SER A 189 -13.93 -0.33 -5.13
C SER A 189 -13.52 -0.50 -3.67
N VAL A 190 -13.63 -1.73 -3.12
CA VAL A 190 -13.19 -2.00 -1.73
C VAL A 190 -11.70 -1.71 -1.58
N LEU A 191 -10.87 -2.19 -2.50
CA LEU A 191 -9.41 -2.02 -2.39
C LEU A 191 -8.97 -0.57 -2.59
N VAL A 192 -9.62 0.15 -3.51
CA VAL A 192 -9.32 1.55 -3.78
C VAL A 192 -9.80 2.43 -2.63
N GLU A 193 -10.96 2.16 -2.03
CA GLU A 193 -11.40 2.88 -0.84
C GLU A 193 -10.42 2.67 0.31
N ASP A 194 -10.00 1.43 0.55
CA ASP A 194 -9.08 1.07 1.62
C ASP A 194 -7.68 1.69 1.45
N THR A 195 -7.16 1.78 0.22
CA THR A 195 -5.78 2.21 -0.02
C THR A 195 -5.63 3.65 -0.48
N VAL A 196 -6.62 4.18 -1.20
CA VAL A 196 -6.59 5.52 -1.81
C VAL A 196 -7.61 6.46 -1.15
N HIS A 197 -8.54 5.93 -0.35
CA HIS A 197 -9.61 6.71 0.31
C HIS A 197 -10.43 7.51 -0.72
N SER A 198 -10.81 6.83 -1.82
CA SER A 198 -11.55 7.44 -2.92
C SER A 198 -12.46 6.42 -3.62
N SER A 199 -13.52 6.92 -4.25
CA SER A 199 -14.33 6.14 -5.19
C SER A 199 -13.55 5.70 -6.43
N ILE A 200 -13.98 4.61 -7.05
CA ILE A 200 -13.35 4.01 -8.24
C ILE A 200 -13.27 4.97 -9.44
N ASP A 201 -14.26 5.84 -9.62
CA ASP A 201 -14.32 6.74 -10.78
C ASP A 201 -13.41 7.98 -10.62
N ARG A 202 -13.03 8.32 -9.38
CA ARG A 202 -12.17 9.47 -9.05
C ARG A 202 -10.73 9.09 -8.70
N ALA A 203 -10.50 7.85 -8.28
CA ALA A 203 -9.17 7.41 -7.86
C ALA A 203 -8.17 7.49 -9.02
N PRO A 204 -7.03 8.19 -8.85
CA PRO A 204 -5.95 8.20 -9.82
C PRO A 204 -5.49 6.77 -10.13
N LEU A 205 -5.37 6.44 -11.42
CA LEU A 205 -5.12 5.06 -11.86
C LEU A 205 -3.82 4.49 -11.29
N ILE A 206 -2.77 5.31 -11.22
CA ILE A 206 -1.46 4.89 -10.70
C ILE A 206 -1.55 4.57 -9.21
N ASN A 207 -2.13 5.46 -8.41
CA ASN A 207 -2.31 5.26 -6.97
C ASN A 207 -3.18 4.04 -6.69
N ALA A 208 -4.26 3.88 -7.46
CA ALA A 208 -5.11 2.70 -7.36
C ALA A 208 -4.35 1.41 -7.71
N ALA A 209 -3.57 1.39 -8.80
CA ALA A 209 -2.76 0.22 -9.17
C ALA A 209 -1.72 -0.16 -8.10
N LEU A 210 -1.07 0.83 -7.48
CA LEU A 210 -0.17 0.61 -6.35
C LEU A 210 -0.92 0.08 -5.13
N GLY A 211 -2.02 0.72 -4.75
CA GLY A 211 -2.81 0.37 -3.57
C GLY A 211 -3.41 -1.03 -3.64
N ILE A 212 -3.95 -1.43 -4.78
CA ILE A 212 -4.49 -2.80 -4.93
C ILE A 212 -3.40 -3.87 -5.01
N THR A 213 -2.13 -3.50 -5.26
CA THR A 213 -0.98 -4.44 -5.34
C THR A 213 -0.08 -4.43 -4.11
N ILE A 214 -0.31 -3.54 -3.14
CA ILE A 214 0.47 -3.44 -1.88
C ILE A 214 0.41 -4.71 -1.02
N ARG A 215 -0.56 -5.59 -1.30
CA ARG A 215 -0.77 -6.87 -0.62
C ARG A 215 0.03 -8.01 -1.24
N GLY A 216 0.71 -7.76 -2.36
CA GLY A 216 1.73 -8.66 -2.90
C GLY A 216 3.03 -8.58 -2.07
N PRO A 217 3.99 -9.49 -2.30
CA PRO A 217 5.27 -9.44 -1.62
C PRO A 217 5.96 -8.11 -1.99
N GLY A 218 6.38 -7.39 -0.94
CA GLY A 218 7.52 -6.49 -1.03
C GLY A 218 8.76 -7.27 -1.47
#